data_AF-A0AAD4M4A0-F1
#
_entry.id   AF-A0AAD4M4A0-F1
#
_cell.length_a   1.000
_cell.length_b   1.000
_cell.length_c   1.000
_cell.angle_alpha   90.00
_cell.angle_beta   90.00
_cell.angle_gamma   90.00
#
_symmetry.space_group_name_H-M   'P 1'
#
loop_
_entity.id
_entity.type
_entity.pdbx_description
1 polymer ?
#
loop_
_entity_poly.entity_id
_entity_poly.type
_entity_poly.pdbx_seq_one_letter_code
_entity_poly.pdbx_strand_id
1 'polypeptide(L)'
;VVWDYAIAAIALAVKIHRDYLPPLKPIYARHFLALAPHEMYFDDLELAQRDLLEYFSYDLGMPTPQGLLDELHLALPTLRYALDFENAWEDVLSETWTQLLAAARSPDMLRFPVSLLTATALIEAITRVVCR
;
A
#
# COMPACT_ATOMS: atom_id res chain seq x y z
N VAL A 1 14.82 16.59 5.27
CA VAL A 1 14.02 16.10 6.44
C VAL A 1 12.72 15.41 6.05
N VAL A 2 11.63 16.10 5.66
CA VAL A 2 10.34 15.40 5.35
C VAL A 2 10.50 14.39 4.21
N TRP A 3 11.27 14.75 3.18
CA TRP A 3 11.59 13.85 2.08
C TRP A 3 12.43 12.65 2.51
N ASP A 4 13.31 12.80 3.50
CA ASP A 4 14.17 11.72 4.01
C ASP A 4 13.31 10.64 4.66
N TYR A 5 12.36 11.07 5.50
CA TYR A 5 11.37 10.20 6.12
C TYR A 5 10.43 9.57 5.09
N ALA A 6 10.01 10.30 4.06
CA ALA A 6 9.19 9.74 2.98
C ALA A 6 9.92 8.61 2.23
N ILE A 7 11.20 8.82 1.90
CA ILE A 7 12.02 7.83 1.19
C ILE A 7 12.37 6.65 2.11
N ALA A 8 12.66 6.92 3.38
CA ALA A 8 12.86 5.89 4.39
C ALA A 8 11.61 5.02 4.58
N ALA A 9 10.41 5.62 4.60
CA ALA A 9 9.15 4.88 4.67
C ALA A 9 8.96 3.96 3.45
N ILE A 10 9.28 4.45 2.24
CA ILE A 10 9.27 3.63 1.02
C ILE A 10 10.27 2.48 1.13
N ALA A 11 11.50 2.75 1.57
CA ALA A 11 12.55 1.74 1.73
C ALA A 11 12.13 0.64 2.71
N LEU A 12 11.54 1.01 3.86
CA LEU A 12 11.02 0.07 4.85
C LEU A 12 9.83 -0.74 4.29
N ALA A 13 8.87 -0.07 3.64
CA ALA A 13 7.73 -0.75 3.02
C ALA A 13 8.18 -1.79 1.98
N VAL A 14 9.19 -1.48 1.17
CA VAL A 14 9.79 -2.43 0.23
C VAL A 14 10.46 -3.59 0.96
N LYS A 15 11.25 -3.32 2.02
CA LYS A 15 11.91 -4.37 2.81
C LYS A 15 10.91 -5.34 3.46
N ILE A 16 9.73 -4.86 3.83
CA ILE A 16 8.68 -5.65 4.50
C ILE A 16 7.82 -6.42 3.50
N HIS A 17 7.36 -5.76 2.44
CA HIS A 17 6.34 -6.31 1.55
C HIS A 17 6.90 -6.93 0.27
N ARG A 18 8.20 -6.76 -0.02
CA ARG A 18 8.83 -7.36 -1.20
C ARG A 18 9.79 -8.46 -0.79
N ASP A 19 9.54 -9.66 -1.29
CA ASP A 19 10.46 -10.77 -1.16
C ASP A 19 11.72 -10.52 -2.01
N TYR A 20 12.88 -10.92 -1.47
CA TYR A 20 14.20 -10.82 -2.07
C TYR A 20 14.87 -12.20 -2.19
N LEU A 21 14.10 -13.29 -2.02
CA LEU A 21 14.53 -14.64 -2.33
C LEU A 21 14.75 -14.81 -3.85
N PRO A 22 15.80 -15.54 -4.27
CA PRO A 22 16.00 -15.86 -5.68
C PRO A 22 14.73 -16.46 -6.31
N PRO A 23 14.27 -15.97 -7.48
CA PRO A 23 14.96 -15.11 -8.46
C PRO A 23 14.74 -13.59 -8.31
N LEU A 24 14.09 -13.12 -7.24
CA LEU A 24 13.78 -11.70 -7.04
C LEU A 24 15.05 -10.91 -6.66
N LYS A 25 15.27 -9.77 -7.34
CA LYS A 25 16.45 -8.93 -7.10
C LYS A 25 16.21 -7.95 -5.95
N PRO A 26 17.16 -7.78 -5.03
CA PRO A 26 17.07 -6.75 -3.99
C PRO A 26 17.15 -5.36 -4.61
N ILE A 27 16.38 -4.42 -4.04
CA ILE A 27 16.49 -3.00 -4.38
C ILE A 27 17.57 -2.39 -3.47
N TYR A 28 18.68 -1.97 -4.07
CA TYR A 28 19.80 -1.37 -3.35
C TYR A 28 19.52 0.07 -2.91
N ALA A 29 20.17 0.49 -1.81
CA ALA A 29 20.05 1.84 -1.23
C ALA A 29 20.15 2.98 -2.26
N ARG A 30 21.08 2.88 -3.21
CA ARG A 30 21.26 3.87 -4.30
C ARG A 30 19.98 4.18 -5.09
N HIS A 31 19.07 3.22 -5.22
CA HIS A 31 17.81 3.42 -5.94
C HIS A 31 16.84 4.28 -5.14
N PHE A 32 16.85 4.18 -3.81
CA PHE A 32 16.08 5.04 -2.94
C PHE A 32 16.68 6.45 -2.86
N LEU A 33 18.01 6.55 -2.75
CA LEU A 33 18.71 7.84 -2.74
C LEU A 33 18.45 8.64 -4.04
N ALA A 34 18.35 7.96 -5.19
CA ALA A 34 18.02 8.59 -6.46
C ALA A 34 16.60 9.18 -6.55
N LEU A 35 15.70 8.83 -5.62
CA LEU A 35 14.35 9.42 -5.53
C LEU A 35 14.36 10.75 -4.78
N ALA A 36 15.41 11.06 -4.03
CA ALA A 36 15.49 12.27 -3.24
C ALA A 36 15.53 13.52 -4.13
N PRO A 37 14.68 14.53 -3.90
CA PRO A 37 14.73 15.80 -4.64
C PRO A 37 15.90 16.69 -4.20
N HIS A 38 16.75 16.20 -3.30
CA HIS A 38 17.88 16.91 -2.71
C HIS A 38 19.00 15.91 -2.41
N GLU A 39 20.17 16.44 -2.04
CA GLU A 39 21.32 15.62 -1.68
C GLU A 39 21.02 14.84 -0.38
N MET A 40 21.02 13.52 -0.50
CA MET A 40 20.76 12.58 0.57
C MET A 40 21.82 11.48 0.50
N TYR A 41 22.54 11.28 1.59
CA TYR A 41 23.56 10.25 1.68
C TYR A 41 23.01 8.96 2.27
N PHE A 42 23.80 7.89 2.15
CA PHE A 42 23.45 6.60 2.71
C PHE A 42 23.17 6.67 4.23
N ASP A 43 24.00 7.41 4.96
CA ASP A 43 23.86 7.55 6.42
C ASP A 43 22.56 8.30 6.80
N ASP A 44 22.14 9.29 6.01
CA ASP A 44 20.87 9.99 6.21
C ASP A 44 19.68 9.06 6.04
N LEU A 45 19.75 8.15 5.05
CA LEU A 45 18.71 7.17 4.78
C LEU A 45 18.62 6.11 5.88
N GLU A 46 19.74 5.64 6.39
CA GLU A 46 19.76 4.67 7.50
C GLU A 46 19.29 5.31 8.81
N LEU A 47 19.68 6.56 9.07
CA LEU A 47 19.20 7.32 10.23
C LEU A 47 17.69 7.53 10.18
N ALA A 48 17.15 8.01 9.05
CA ALA A 48 15.70 8.21 8.90
C ALA A 48 14.91 6.90 9.01
N GLN A 49 15.44 5.78 8.51
CA GLN A 49 14.82 4.47 8.69
C GLN A 49 14.81 4.02 10.16
N ARG A 50 15.92 4.21 10.88
CA ARG A 50 15.99 3.90 12.32
C ARG A 50 14.99 4.73 13.10
N ASP A 51 14.92 6.03 12.83
CA ASP A 51 14.02 6.94 13.53
C ASP A 51 12.55 6.55 13.31
N LEU A 52 12.17 6.12 12.09
CA LEU A 52 10.84 5.56 11.83
C LEU A 52 10.58 4.27 12.61
N LEU A 53 11.54 3.34 12.61
CA LEU A 53 11.40 2.09 13.35
C LEU A 53 11.22 2.34 14.85
N GLU A 54 12.03 3.22 15.43
CA GLU A 54 11.90 3.61 16.84
C GLU A 54 10.54 4.28 17.12
N TYR A 55 10.11 5.19 16.25
CA TYR A 55 8.81 5.85 16.38
C TYR A 55 7.63 4.85 16.39
N PHE A 56 7.68 3.84 15.53
CA PHE A 56 6.67 2.78 15.47
C PHE A 56 6.94 1.63 16.45
N SER A 57 7.88 1.77 17.39
CA SER A 57 8.24 0.70 18.35
C SER A 57 8.59 -0.64 17.67
N TYR A 58 9.19 -0.55 16.48
CA TYR A 58 9.53 -1.67 15.60
C TYR A 58 8.33 -2.50 15.11
N ASP A 59 7.10 -2.00 15.31
CA ASP A 59 5.87 -2.60 14.80
C ASP A 59 5.39 -1.89 13.54
N LEU A 60 5.73 -2.49 12.39
CA LEU A 60 5.31 -2.03 11.07
C LEU A 60 4.25 -2.96 10.45
N GLY A 61 3.68 -3.88 11.23
CA GLY A 61 2.66 -4.85 10.82
C GLY A 61 1.27 -4.24 10.61
N MET A 62 1.23 -3.05 10.03
CA MET A 62 -0.02 -2.28 9.89
C MET A 62 -0.94 -2.94 8.87
N PRO A 63 -2.26 -2.97 9.12
CA PRO A 63 -3.21 -3.56 8.19
C PRO A 63 -3.18 -2.80 6.86
N THR A 64 -2.92 -3.54 5.78
CA THR A 64 -2.92 -3.00 4.41
C THR A 64 -4.29 -3.21 3.76
N PRO A 65 -4.70 -2.34 2.82
CA PRO A 65 -5.91 -2.57 2.04
C PRO A 65 -5.92 -3.93 1.35
N GLN A 66 -4.78 -4.38 0.81
CA GLN A 66 -4.68 -5.67 0.12
C GLN A 66 -5.06 -6.84 1.03
N GLY A 67 -4.51 -6.90 2.25
CA GLY A 67 -4.80 -7.99 3.17
C GLY A 67 -6.29 -8.10 3.50
N LEU A 68 -6.95 -6.96 3.67
CA LEU A 68 -8.41 -6.91 3.89
C LEU A 68 -9.20 -7.36 2.66
N LEU A 69 -8.79 -6.94 1.47
CA LEU A 69 -9.45 -7.34 0.21
C LEU A 69 -9.34 -8.85 -0.01
N ASP A 70 -8.17 -9.42 0.25
CA ASP A 70 -7.93 -10.86 0.14
C ASP A 70 -8.80 -11.64 1.14
N GLU A 71 -8.85 -11.20 2.39
CA GLU A 71 -9.72 -11.79 3.42
C GLU A 71 -11.19 -11.71 3.05
N LEU A 72 -11.67 -10.56 2.56
CA LEU A 72 -13.07 -10.39 2.13
C LEU A 72 -13.40 -11.29 0.94
N HIS A 73 -12.51 -11.36 -0.05
CA HIS A 73 -12.69 -12.20 -1.22
C HIS A 73 -12.75 -13.69 -0.84
N LEU A 74 -11.96 -14.12 0.14
CA LEU A 74 -11.99 -15.48 0.68
C LEU A 74 -13.22 -15.75 1.55
N ALA A 75 -13.62 -14.80 2.39
CA ALA A 75 -14.70 -14.96 3.36
C ALA A 75 -16.11 -14.86 2.76
N LEU A 76 -16.27 -14.22 1.60
CA LEU A 76 -17.58 -13.93 1.00
C LEU A 76 -17.80 -14.70 -0.32
N PRO A 77 -18.39 -15.91 -0.29
CA PRO A 77 -18.74 -16.65 -1.49
C PRO A 77 -19.70 -15.89 -2.42
N THR A 78 -20.58 -15.08 -1.86
CA THR A 78 -21.54 -14.27 -2.62
C THR A 78 -20.86 -13.18 -3.44
N LEU A 79 -19.78 -12.58 -2.92
CA LEU A 79 -18.97 -11.61 -3.64
C LEU A 79 -18.31 -12.27 -4.85
N ARG A 80 -17.72 -13.46 -4.65
CA ARG A 80 -17.11 -14.22 -5.74
C ARG A 80 -18.12 -14.60 -6.81
N TYR A 81 -19.30 -15.06 -6.41
CA TYR A 81 -20.37 -15.38 -7.34
C TYR A 81 -20.86 -14.15 -8.12
N ALA A 82 -20.99 -13.00 -7.47
CA ALA A 82 -21.38 -11.76 -8.14
C ALA A 82 -20.33 -11.25 -9.15
N LEU A 83 -19.08 -11.66 -8.99
CA LEU A 83 -17.94 -11.30 -9.85
C LEU A 83 -17.43 -12.50 -10.66
N ASP A 84 -18.29 -13.51 -10.90
CA ASP A 84 -17.94 -14.71 -11.66
C ASP A 84 -18.02 -14.48 -13.18
N PHE A 85 -17.35 -13.43 -13.65
CA PHE A 85 -17.18 -13.11 -15.06
C PHE A 85 -15.74 -12.69 -15.35
N GLU A 86 -15.37 -12.69 -16.62
CA GLU A 86 -13.99 -12.52 -17.07
C GLU A 86 -13.37 -11.22 -16.52
N ASN A 87 -12.25 -11.34 -15.82
CA ASN A 87 -11.46 -10.27 -15.20
C ASN A 87 -12.19 -9.35 -14.20
N ALA A 88 -13.41 -9.69 -13.77
CA ALA A 88 -14.23 -8.87 -12.90
C ALA A 88 -13.52 -8.44 -11.60
N TRP A 89 -12.87 -9.40 -10.94
CA TRP A 89 -12.18 -9.14 -9.69
C TRP A 89 -10.95 -8.26 -9.89
N GLU A 90 -10.20 -8.46 -10.98
CA GLU A 90 -9.03 -7.63 -11.31
C GLU A 90 -9.45 -6.18 -11.62
N ASP A 91 -10.55 -6.00 -12.35
CA ASP A 91 -11.12 -4.69 -12.64
C ASP A 91 -11.61 -3.99 -11.36
N VAL A 92 -12.30 -4.71 -10.48
CA VAL A 92 -12.74 -4.20 -9.18
C VAL A 92 -11.55 -3.82 -8.31
N LEU A 93 -10.50 -4.64 -8.26
CA LEU A 93 -9.28 -4.32 -7.51
C LEU A 93 -8.59 -3.08 -8.06
N SER A 94 -8.45 -2.97 -9.38
CA SER A 94 -7.85 -1.81 -10.05
C SER A 94 -8.59 -0.51 -9.75
N GLU A 95 -9.92 -0.53 -9.83
CA GLU A 95 -10.76 0.63 -9.51
C GLU A 95 -10.71 0.95 -7.99
N THR A 96 -10.71 -0.07 -7.13
CA THR A 96 -10.57 0.10 -5.67
C THR A 96 -9.24 0.78 -5.33
N TRP A 97 -8.13 0.32 -5.90
CA TRP A 97 -6.81 0.92 -5.70
C TRP A 97 -6.74 2.35 -6.23
N THR A 98 -7.36 2.62 -7.38
CA THR A 98 -7.45 3.97 -7.94
C THR A 98 -8.13 4.94 -6.95
N GLN A 99 -9.24 4.52 -6.33
CA GLN A 99 -9.93 5.32 -5.30
C GLN A 99 -9.09 5.49 -4.03
N LEU A 100 -8.46 4.42 -3.54
CA LEU A 100 -7.62 4.48 -2.33
C LEU A 100 -6.39 5.38 -2.51
N LEU A 101 -5.72 5.32 -3.66
CA LEU A 101 -4.59 6.18 -3.99
C LEU A 101 -5.00 7.64 -4.14
N ALA A 102 -6.22 7.90 -4.65
CA ALA A 102 -6.78 9.25 -4.65
C ALA A 102 -7.06 9.74 -3.23
N ALA A 103 -7.65 8.89 -2.38
CA ALA A 103 -7.91 9.21 -0.97
C ALA A 103 -6.61 9.46 -0.19
N ALA A 104 -5.53 8.74 -0.48
CA ALA A 104 -4.23 8.92 0.17
C ALA A 104 -3.59 10.30 -0.05
N ARG A 105 -4.04 11.05 -1.05
CA ARG A 105 -3.63 12.43 -1.30
C ARG A 105 -4.45 13.45 -0.51
N SER A 106 -5.55 13.02 0.11
CA SER A 106 -6.42 13.88 0.91
C SER A 106 -5.87 14.01 2.33
N PRO A 107 -5.81 15.23 2.91
CA PRO A 107 -5.41 15.41 4.31
C PRO A 107 -6.38 14.74 5.29
N ASP A 108 -7.64 14.53 4.88
CA ASP A 108 -8.66 13.89 5.70
C ASP A 108 -8.54 12.35 5.76
N MET A 109 -7.64 11.73 4.99
CA MET A 109 -7.50 10.26 4.95
C MET A 109 -7.29 9.67 6.35
N LEU A 110 -6.46 10.33 7.17
CA LEU A 110 -6.10 9.85 8.51
C LEU A 110 -7.26 9.90 9.52
N ARG A 111 -8.40 10.51 9.15
CA ARG A 111 -9.59 10.57 10.01
C ARG A 111 -10.36 9.26 10.03
N PHE A 112 -10.12 8.38 9.06
CA PHE A 112 -10.87 7.15 8.90
C PHE A 112 -9.96 5.93 9.01
N PRO A 113 -10.42 4.84 9.64
CA PRO A 113 -9.68 3.58 9.64
C PRO A 113 -9.45 3.06 8.20
N VAL A 114 -8.30 2.44 7.96
CA VAL A 114 -7.97 1.82 6.67
C VAL A 114 -9.03 0.79 6.25
N SER A 115 -9.60 0.06 7.21
CA SER A 115 -10.67 -0.91 6.93
C SER A 115 -11.93 -0.26 6.38
N LEU A 116 -12.34 0.88 6.94
CA LEU A 116 -13.49 1.62 6.46
C LEU A 116 -13.24 2.16 5.05
N LEU A 117 -12.09 2.80 4.83
CA LEU A 117 -11.70 3.32 3.51
C LEU A 117 -11.68 2.21 2.44
N THR A 118 -11.12 1.06 2.79
CA THR A 118 -11.02 -0.10 1.91
C THR A 118 -12.39 -0.67 1.56
N ALA A 119 -13.25 -0.87 2.57
CA ALA A 119 -14.60 -1.38 2.35
C ALA A 119 -15.44 -0.43 1.50
N THR A 120 -15.37 0.88 1.75
CA THR A 120 -16.11 1.88 0.96
C THR A 120 -15.62 1.94 -0.48
N ALA A 121 -14.31 1.91 -0.70
CA ALA A 121 -13.74 1.91 -2.04
C ALA A 121 -14.13 0.63 -2.82
N LEU A 122 -14.14 -0.52 -2.15
CA LEU A 122 -14.55 -1.79 -2.73
C LEU A 122 -16.02 -1.78 -3.17
N ILE A 123 -16.93 -1.31 -2.31
CA ILE A 123 -18.37 -1.25 -2.64
C ILE A 123 -18.62 -0.34 -3.85
N GLU A 124 -17.99 0.83 -3.87
CA GLU A 124 -18.08 1.76 -5.00
C GLU A 124 -17.49 1.16 -6.28
N ALA A 125 -16.34 0.48 -6.18
CA ALA A 125 -15.71 -0.19 -7.31
C ALA A 125 -16.59 -1.32 -7.89
N ILE A 126 -17.17 -2.17 -7.04
CA ILE A 126 -18.12 -3.22 -7.48
C ILE A 126 -19.30 -2.59 -8.22
N THR A 127 -19.89 -1.53 -7.65
CA THR A 127 -21.03 -0.84 -8.27
C THR A 127 -20.66 -0.30 -9.65
N ARG A 128 -19.48 0.30 -9.79
CA ARG A 128 -19.01 0.85 -11.08
C ARG A 128 -18.69 -0.23 -12.12
N VAL A 129 -18.12 -1.35 -11.71
CA VAL A 129 -17.74 -2.44 -12.64
C VAL A 129 -18.95 -3.25 -13.06
N VAL A 130 -19.87 -3.55 -12.13
CA VAL A 130 -21.05 -4.39 -12.40
C VAL A 130 -22.17 -3.61 -13.11
N CYS A 131 -22.32 -2.31 -12.84
CA CYS A 131 -23.36 -1.48 -13.47
C CYS A 131 -22.91 -0.76 -14.76
N ARG A 132 -21.72 -1.09 -15.27
CA ARG A 132 -21.27 -0.67 -16.61
C ARG A 132 -21.86 -1.57 -17.70
#